data_AF-A0A1Y6F3A0-F1
#
_entry.id   AF-A0A1Y6F3A0-F1
#
_cell.length_a   1.000
_cell.length_b   1.000
_cell.length_c   1.000
_cell.angle_alpha   90.00
_cell.angle_beta   90.00
_cell.angle_gamma   90.00
#
_symmetry.space_group_name_H-M   'P 1'
#
loop_
_entity.id
_entity.type
_entity.pdbx_description
1 polymer ?
#
loop_
_entity_poly.entity_id
_entity_poly.type
_entity_poly.pdbx_seq_one_letter_code
_entity_poly.pdbx_strand_id
1 'polypeptide(L)' 'MAGAAASLAATPIAINAATADRASAPVAGESELGGNGFGAGLIIAAIAAAGMIALIVAEDDDDDVPVSP' A
#
# COMPACT_ATOMS: atom_id res chain seq x y z
N MET A 1 -4.19 28.07 33.93
CA MET A 1 -3.75 26.72 33.49
C MET A 1 -3.73 26.65 31.97
N ALA A 2 -2.89 27.46 31.30
CA ALA A 2 -2.76 27.48 29.84
C ALA A 2 -1.46 26.82 29.36
N GLY A 3 -0.46 26.71 30.23
CA GLY A 3 0.83 26.07 29.92
C GLY A 3 0.73 24.56 29.71
N ALA A 4 -0.09 23.85 30.49
CA ALA A 4 -0.20 22.38 30.36
C ALA A 4 -0.79 21.92 29.01
N ALA A 5 -1.79 22.64 28.51
CA ALA A 5 -2.37 22.37 27.19
C ALA A 5 -1.41 22.74 26.04
N ALA A 6 -0.68 23.85 26.19
CA ALA A 6 0.36 24.23 25.23
C ALA A 6 1.51 23.21 25.21
N SER A 7 1.90 22.67 26.36
CA SER A 7 2.91 21.61 26.45
C SER A 7 2.48 20.31 25.78
N LEU A 8 1.18 19.94 25.85
CA LEU A 8 0.63 18.76 25.15
C LEU A 8 0.54 18.95 23.63
N ALA A 9 0.29 20.18 23.16
CA ALA A 9 0.21 20.50 21.74
C ALA A 9 1.59 20.68 21.08
N ALA A 10 2.59 21.15 21.85
CA ALA A 10 3.95 21.35 21.36
C ALA A 10 4.83 20.10 21.50
N THR A 11 4.43 19.10 22.29
CA THR A 11 5.19 17.86 22.50
C THR A 11 5.45 17.07 21.21
N PRO A 12 4.48 16.90 20.28
CA PRO A 12 4.72 16.17 19.04
C PRO A 12 5.81 16.85 18.19
N ILE A 13 5.83 18.18 18.15
CA ILE A 13 6.80 18.97 17.39
C ILE A 13 8.20 18.84 18.01
N ALA A 14 8.30 18.92 19.35
CA ALA A 14 9.56 18.74 20.07
C ALA A 14 10.13 17.33 19.93
N ILE A 15 9.29 16.29 19.91
CA ILE A 15 9.68 14.89 19.71
C ILE A 15 10.18 14.64 18.29
N ASN A 16 9.62 15.32 17.28
CA ASN A 16 10.09 15.22 15.90
C ASN A 16 11.37 16.04 15.63
N ALA A 17 11.58 17.15 16.35
CA ALA A 17 12.77 17.99 16.24
C ALA A 17 14.00 17.40 16.96
N ALA A 18 13.78 16.57 17.98
CA ALA A 18 14.81 15.68 18.47
C ALA A 18 15.07 14.64 17.38
N THR A 19 16.26 14.65 16.79
CA THR A 19 16.76 13.55 15.96
C THR A 19 16.86 12.31 16.85
N ALA A 20 15.73 11.61 17.05
CA ALA A 20 15.76 10.26 17.56
C ALA A 20 16.61 9.47 16.56
N ASP A 21 17.70 8.89 17.04
CA ASP A 21 18.49 7.93 16.28
C ASP A 21 17.59 6.71 16.03
N ARG A 22 16.75 6.83 15.00
CA ARG A 22 15.84 5.77 14.56
C ARG A 22 16.70 4.76 13.83
N ALA A 23 17.52 4.04 14.58
CA ALA A 23 18.19 2.87 14.10
C ALA A 23 17.09 1.88 13.68
N SER A 24 17.05 1.54 12.39
CA SER A 24 16.20 0.47 11.91
C SER A 24 16.52 -0.78 12.72
N ALA A 25 15.53 -1.30 13.45
CA ALA A 25 15.68 -2.59 14.09
C ALA A 25 15.96 -3.64 13.00
N PRO A 26 16.86 -4.61 13.24
CA PRO A 26 17.08 -5.70 12.30
C PRO A 26 15.73 -6.38 12.01
N VAL A 27 15.31 -6.38 10.74
CA VAL A 27 14.17 -7.19 10.31
C VAL A 27 14.60 -8.64 10.32
N ALA A 28 14.14 -9.41 11.31
CA ALA A 28 14.35 -10.84 11.36
C ALA A 28 13.47 -11.50 10.29
N GLY A 29 14.02 -11.64 9.08
CA GLY A 29 13.38 -12.30 7.94
C GLY A 29 13.13 -11.35 6.77
N GLU A 30 13.53 -11.75 5.57
CA GLU A 30 13.06 -11.10 4.35
C GLU A 30 11.54 -11.28 4.21
N SER A 31 10.83 -10.27 3.68
CA SER A 31 9.41 -10.42 3.34
C SER A 31 9.25 -11.59 2.38
N GLU A 32 8.33 -12.52 2.64
CA GLU A 32 8.05 -13.66 1.75
C GLU A 32 7.67 -13.21 0.32
N LEU A 33 7.15 -11.99 0.19
CA LEU A 33 6.83 -11.32 -1.07
C LEU A 33 8.00 -10.50 -1.66
N GLY A 34 9.04 -10.22 -0.88
CA GLY A 34 10.21 -9.43 -1.30
C GLY A 34 11.50 -10.23 -1.43
N GLY A 35 11.53 -11.49 -0.99
CA GLY A 35 12.70 -12.36 -1.08
C GLY A 35 13.05 -12.73 -2.53
N ASN A 36 14.33 -13.01 -2.80
CA ASN A 36 14.90 -13.38 -4.11
C ASN A 36 14.37 -14.71 -4.71
N GLY A 37 13.21 -15.21 -4.28
CA GLY A 37 12.60 -16.44 -4.75
C GLY A 37 11.45 -16.23 -5.75
N PHE A 38 11.03 -17.32 -6.38
CA PHE A 38 9.91 -17.31 -7.35
C PHE A 38 8.53 -17.00 -6.73
N GLY A 39 8.38 -17.08 -5.40
CA GLY A 39 7.08 -16.96 -4.71
C GLY A 39 6.35 -15.65 -5.02
N ALA A 40 7.05 -14.52 -4.93
CA ALA A 40 6.50 -13.21 -5.25
C ALA A 40 6.10 -13.10 -6.74
N GLY A 41 6.96 -13.59 -7.63
CA GLY A 41 6.71 -13.59 -9.06
C GLY A 41 5.46 -14.40 -9.44
N LEU A 42 5.24 -15.55 -8.78
CA LEU A 42 4.06 -16.38 -9.01
C LEU A 42 2.77 -15.70 -8.51
N ILE A 43 2.80 -15.03 -7.35
CA ILE A 43 1.63 -14.30 -6.83
C ILE A 43 1.27 -13.14 -7.77
N ILE A 44 2.28 -12.36 -8.19
CA ILE A 44 2.08 -11.26 -9.15
C ILE A 44 1.52 -11.79 -10.47
N ALA A 45 2.09 -12.88 -11.01
CA ALA A 45 1.63 -13.50 -12.24
C ALA A 45 0.18 -14.00 -12.12
N ALA A 46 -0.20 -14.58 -10.97
CA ALA A 46 -1.56 -15.05 -10.73
C ALA A 46 -2.56 -13.89 -10.69
N ILE A 47 -2.24 -12.79 -10.00
CA ILE A 47 -3.09 -11.59 -9.95
C ILE A 47 -3.23 -10.98 -11.35
N ALA A 48 -2.13 -10.85 -12.09
CA ALA A 48 -2.15 -10.32 -13.45
C ALA A 48 -2.99 -11.18 -14.39
N ALA A 49 -2.84 -12.51 -14.32
CA ALA A 49 -3.65 -13.43 -15.12
C ALA A 49 -5.14 -13.34 -14.78
N ALA A 50 -5.49 -13.32 -13.49
CA ALA A 50 -6.87 -13.16 -13.05
C ALA A 50 -7.48 -11.84 -13.51
N GLY A 51 -6.74 -10.73 -13.41
CA GLY A 51 -7.17 -9.41 -13.89
C GLY A 51 -7.41 -9.39 -15.40
N MET A 52 -6.51 -9.99 -16.19
CA MET A 52 -6.67 -10.05 -17.65
C MET A 52 -7.89 -10.89 -18.05
N ILE A 53 -8.13 -12.03 -17.40
CA ILE A 53 -9.32 -12.84 -17.65
C ILE A 53 -10.59 -12.05 -17.31
N ALA A 54 -10.60 -11.33 -16.18
CA ALA A 54 -11.73 -10.52 -15.76
C ALA A 54 -12.05 -9.41 -16.78
N LEU A 55 -11.03 -8.74 -17.34
CA LEU A 55 -11.22 -7.74 -18.40
C LEU A 55 -11.82 -8.37 -19.66
N ILE A 56 -11.23 -9.47 -20.15
CA ILE A 56 -11.70 -10.16 -21.36
C ILE A 56 -13.16 -10.62 -21.21
N VAL A 57 -13.55 -11.12 -20.05
CA VAL A 57 -14.93 -11.55 -19.80
C VAL A 57 -15.88 -10.37 -19.62
N ALA A 58 -15.42 -9.24 -19.07
CA ALA A 58 -16.25 -8.05 -18.89
C ALA A 58 -16.61 -7.36 -20.23
N GLU A 59 -15.79 -7.55 -21.27
CA GLU A 59 -16.09 -7.03 -22.62
C GLU A 59 -17.13 -7.87 -23.40
N ASP A 60 -17.56 -9.05 -22.92
CA ASP A 60 -18.54 -9.93 -23.62
C ASP A 60 -20.00 -9.57 -23.28
N ASP A 61 -20.25 -8.60 -22.40
CA ASP A 61 -21.57 -7.98 -22.22
C ASP A 61 -21.72 -6.84 -23.25
N ASP A 62 -22.07 -7.22 -24.48
CA ASP A 62 -22.56 -6.38 -25.57
C ASP A 62 -23.80 -5.56 -25.15
N ASP A 63 -23.60 -4.46 -24.43
CA ASP A 63 -24.54 -3.33 -24.38
C ASP A 63 -24.05 -2.21 -25.32
N ASP A 64 -23.61 -2.58 -26.53
CA ASP A 64 -23.53 -1.70 -27.70
C ASP A 64 -24.96 -1.37 -28.19
N VAL A 65 -25.79 -0.79 -27.32
CA VAL A 65 -27.05 -0.17 -27.72
C VAL A 65 -26.72 1.18 -28.37
N PRO A 66 -27.03 1.38 -29.67
CA PRO A 66 -26.79 2.67 -30.30
C PRO A 66 -27.63 3.75 -29.61
N VAL A 67 -26.99 4.65 -28.86
CA VAL A 67 -27.67 5.82 -28.29
C VAL A 67 -27.86 6.89 -29.37
N SER A 68 -28.84 6.68 -30.23
CA SER A 68 -29.35 7.71 -31.16
C SER A 68 -30.83 8.00 -30.85
N PRO A 69 -31.26 9.28 -30.77
CA PRO A 69 -32.69 9.62 -30.67
C PRO A 69 -33.47 9.28 -31.95
#